data_AF-A0A357HE83-F1
#
_entry.id   AF-A0A357HE83-F1
#
_cell.length_a   1.000
_cell.length_b   1.000
_cell.length_c   1.000
_cell.angle_alpha   90.00
_cell.angle_beta   90.00
_cell.angle_gamma   90.00
#
_symmetry.space_group_name_H-M   'P 1'
#
loop_
_entity.id
_entity.type
_entity.pdbx_description
1 polymer ?
#
loop_
_entity_poly.entity_id
_entity_poly.type
_entity_poly.pdbx_seq_one_letter_code
_entity_poly.pdbx_strand_id
1 'polypeptide(L)'
;MGAPPLDGFGNIRHRIPMQSLANAMDTEEILAFHDRLIRRLGKEQAIEYIAEPKLDGLAVELVYEKGKFVNGSTRGDGTTGEDITQNLKTIRAIPLALRVEAQSVPTLLEVRGEVFIRKDDFLKLNIQQ
;
A
#
# COMPACT_ATOMS: atom_id res chain seq x y z
N MET A 1 0.03 24.39 -13.69
CA MET A 1 -0.45 25.51 -12.85
C MET A 1 -0.80 24.92 -11.49
N GLY A 2 0.12 25.04 -10.53
CA GLY A 2 0.04 24.35 -9.23
C GLY A 2 -0.23 25.32 -8.09
N ALA A 3 -0.91 24.82 -7.05
CA ALA A 3 -0.99 25.49 -5.75
C ALA A 3 0.44 25.69 -5.18
N PRO A 4 0.65 26.68 -4.28
CA PRO A 4 1.93 26.86 -3.61
C PRO A 4 2.36 25.56 -2.90
N PRO A 5 3.68 25.31 -2.75
CA PRO A 5 4.18 24.22 -1.93
C PRO A 5 3.54 24.23 -0.55
N LEU A 6 3.29 23.03 0.00
CA LEU A 6 2.84 22.91 1.38
C LEU A 6 3.97 23.32 2.33
N ASP A 7 3.61 23.98 3.44
CA ASP A 7 4.55 24.35 4.50
C ASP A 7 5.11 23.11 5.25
N GLY A 8 4.41 21.97 5.16
CA GLY A 8 4.81 20.69 5.73
C GLY A 8 3.75 19.61 5.55
N PHE A 9 4.06 18.38 5.93
CA PHE A 9 3.10 17.28 5.93
C PHE A 9 2.26 17.27 7.21
N GLY A 10 0.96 17.06 7.06
CA GLY A 10 0.07 16.75 8.19
C GLY A 10 0.23 15.29 8.61
N ASN A 11 -0.49 14.88 9.66
CA ASN A 11 -0.53 13.49 10.12
C ASN A 11 -1.93 12.89 9.93
N ILE A 12 -1.99 11.65 9.47
CA ILE A 12 -3.22 10.86 9.33
C ILE A 12 -3.09 9.61 10.19
N ARG A 13 -4.06 9.40 11.08
CA ARG A 13 -4.19 8.15 11.84
C ARG A 13 -4.93 7.12 10.99
N HIS A 14 -4.32 5.96 10.80
CA HIS A 14 -4.96 4.84 10.09
C HIS A 14 -6.15 4.31 10.90
N ARG A 15 -7.28 4.05 10.22
CA ARG A 15 -8.46 3.50 10.87
C ARG A 15 -8.21 2.08 11.39
N ILE A 16 -7.44 1.30 10.65
CA ILE A 16 -6.95 -0.02 11.03
C ILE A 16 -5.41 0.03 10.98
N PRO A 17 -4.67 -0.44 12.00
CA PRO A 17 -3.21 -0.45 11.93
C PRO A 17 -2.66 -1.21 10.70
N MET A 18 -1.65 -0.64 10.04
CA MET A 18 -0.87 -1.26 8.98
C MET A 18 0.20 -2.16 9.58
N GLN A 19 -0.07 -3.47 9.58
CA GLN A 19 0.85 -4.48 10.10
C GLN A 19 2.11 -4.61 9.24
N SER A 20 3.20 -5.04 9.85
CA SER A 20 4.38 -5.52 9.12
C SER A 20 4.24 -7.00 8.80
N LEU A 21 5.04 -7.46 7.84
CA LEU A 21 5.20 -8.89 7.55
C LEU A 21 6.43 -9.42 8.27
N ALA A 22 6.33 -10.65 8.78
CA ALA A 22 7.50 -11.41 9.20
C ALA A 22 8.25 -11.89 7.96
N ASN A 23 9.57 -11.92 8.03
CA ASN A 23 10.40 -12.40 6.93
C ASN A 23 10.71 -13.89 7.08
N ALA A 24 10.99 -14.53 5.95
CA ALA A 24 11.65 -15.81 5.87
C ALA A 24 12.77 -15.69 4.82
N MET A 25 13.97 -16.16 5.15
CA MET A 25 15.18 -16.01 4.34
C MET A 25 15.54 -17.27 3.57
N ASP A 26 14.93 -18.40 3.93
CA ASP A 26 15.14 -19.69 3.30
C ASP A 26 13.86 -20.54 3.25
N THR A 27 13.97 -21.69 2.58
CA THR A 27 12.88 -22.64 2.41
C THR A 27 12.44 -23.26 3.73
N GLU A 28 13.35 -23.49 4.68
CA GLU A 28 13.05 -24.13 5.96
C GLU A 28 12.15 -23.22 6.81
N GLU A 29 12.44 -21.92 6.84
CA GLU A 29 11.63 -20.92 7.54
C GLU A 29 10.21 -20.81 6.95
N ILE A 30 10.07 -20.89 5.62
CA ILE A 30 8.76 -20.91 4.93
C ILE A 30 7.97 -22.19 5.27
N LEU A 31 8.62 -23.37 5.25
CA LEU A 31 7.99 -24.63 5.63
C LEU A 31 7.56 -24.62 7.09
N ALA A 32 8.40 -24.08 7.99
CA ALA A 32 8.04 -23.92 9.38
C ALA A 32 6.83 -22.97 9.57
N PHE A 33 6.69 -21.94 8.75
CA PHE A 33 5.49 -21.09 8.73
C PHE A 33 4.24 -21.88 8.31
N HIS A 34 4.34 -22.68 7.24
CA HIS A 34 3.26 -23.55 6.79
C HIS A 34 2.82 -24.54 7.88
N ASP A 35 3.77 -25.21 8.55
CA ASP A 35 3.47 -26.16 9.63
C ASP A 35 2.79 -25.51 10.83
N ARG A 36 3.14 -24.25 11.14
CA ARG A 36 2.45 -23.48 12.19
C ARG A 36 1.01 -23.16 11.79
N LEU A 37 0.75 -22.87 10.52
CA LEU A 37 -0.60 -22.59 10.03
C LEU A 37 -1.48 -23.83 10.07
N ILE A 38 -1.00 -24.98 9.57
CA ILE A 38 -1.75 -26.25 9.61
C ILE A 38 -2.15 -26.58 11.05
N ARG A 39 -1.18 -26.56 11.98
CA ARG A 39 -1.41 -26.85 13.40
C ARG A 39 -2.44 -25.91 14.03
N ARG A 40 -2.41 -24.62 13.68
CA ARG A 40 -3.35 -23.62 14.24
C ARG A 40 -4.75 -23.72 13.65
N LEU A 41 -4.87 -24.02 12.37
CA LEU A 41 -6.16 -24.06 11.68
C LEU A 41 -6.89 -25.39 11.89
N GLY A 42 -6.20 -26.42 12.39
CA GLY A 42 -6.77 -27.76 12.59
C GLY A 42 -7.27 -28.39 11.29
N LYS A 43 -6.74 -27.94 10.14
CA LYS A 43 -7.20 -28.36 8.81
C LYS A 43 -6.36 -29.54 8.32
N GLU A 44 -7.05 -30.60 7.92
CA GLU A 44 -6.51 -31.69 7.10
C GLU A 44 -6.49 -31.34 5.59
N GLN A 45 -7.18 -30.26 5.19
CA GLN A 45 -7.23 -29.82 3.80
C GLN A 45 -6.09 -28.86 3.43
N ALA A 46 -5.69 -28.91 2.16
CA ALA A 46 -4.64 -28.07 1.58
C ALA A 46 -4.93 -26.57 1.75
N ILE A 47 -3.90 -25.80 2.13
CA ILE A 47 -3.96 -24.34 2.22
C ILE A 47 -3.59 -23.78 0.85
N GLU A 48 -4.48 -22.95 0.28
CA GLU A 48 -4.17 -22.18 -0.92
C GLU A 48 -3.39 -20.91 -0.56
N TYR A 49 -2.37 -20.61 -1.36
CA TYR A 49 -1.50 -19.44 -1.18
C TYR A 49 -1.59 -18.53 -2.40
N ILE A 50 -1.61 -17.22 -2.15
CA ILE A 50 -1.38 -16.19 -3.16
C ILE A 50 0.04 -15.67 -2.93
N ALA A 51 0.88 -15.73 -3.96
CA ALA A 51 2.24 -15.22 -3.94
C ALA A 51 2.31 -13.94 -4.76
N GLU A 52 2.68 -12.85 -4.12
CA GLU A 52 2.85 -11.54 -4.75
C GLU A 52 4.33 -11.11 -4.68
N PRO A 53 4.89 -10.50 -5.75
CA PRO A 53 6.22 -9.93 -5.68
C PRO A 53 6.31 -8.86 -4.58
N LYS A 54 7.32 -8.95 -3.72
CA LYS A 54 7.59 -7.89 -2.74
C LYS A 54 8.21 -6.68 -3.46
N LEU A 55 7.40 -5.67 -3.73
CA LEU A 55 7.87 -4.40 -4.29
C LEU A 55 8.77 -3.69 -3.28
N ASP A 56 9.81 -3.05 -3.79
CA ASP A 56 10.75 -2.23 -3.02
C ASP A 56 10.42 -0.76 -3.24
N GLY A 57 9.72 -0.16 -2.28
CA GLY A 57 9.21 1.19 -2.40
C GLY A 57 8.78 1.75 -1.05
N LEU A 58 7.69 2.50 -1.06
CA LEU A 58 7.08 3.04 0.14
C LEU A 58 5.62 2.59 0.23
N ALA A 59 5.27 1.95 1.34
CA ALA A 59 3.91 1.57 1.66
C ALA A 59 3.05 2.82 1.90
N VAL A 60 1.90 2.87 1.21
CA VAL A 60 0.92 3.96 1.30
C VAL A 60 -0.50 3.43 1.46
N GLU A 61 -1.37 4.29 1.99
CA GLU A 61 -2.81 4.10 2.07
C GLU A 61 -3.52 5.15 1.22
N LEU A 62 -4.54 4.74 0.46
CA LEU A 62 -5.42 5.59 -0.33
C LEU A 62 -6.85 5.44 0.18
N VAL A 63 -7.44 6.53 0.66
CA VAL A 63 -8.82 6.54 1.15
C VAL A 63 -9.74 7.10 0.09
N TYR A 64 -10.70 6.28 -0.32
CA TYR A 64 -11.78 6.65 -1.22
C TYR A 64 -13.10 6.70 -0.46
N GLU A 65 -13.81 7.81 -0.55
CA GLU A 65 -15.18 7.92 -0.07
C GLU A 65 -16.14 8.04 -1.24
N LYS A 66 -17.14 7.14 -1.28
CA LYS A 66 -18.10 7.06 -2.39
C LYS A 66 -17.40 7.08 -3.76
N GLY A 67 -16.28 6.37 -3.83
CA GLY A 67 -15.44 6.26 -5.02
C GLY A 67 -14.57 7.47 -5.37
N LYS A 68 -14.52 8.53 -4.56
CA LYS A 68 -13.64 9.69 -4.81
C LYS A 68 -12.42 9.63 -3.92
N PHE A 69 -11.22 9.89 -4.45
CA PHE A 69 -9.99 9.93 -3.67
C PHE A 69 -10.00 11.15 -2.73
N VAL A 70 -10.04 10.90 -1.42
CA VAL A 70 -10.16 11.93 -0.39
C VAL A 70 -8.80 12.29 0.19
N ASN A 71 -8.07 11.30 0.70
CA ASN A 71 -6.73 11.49 1.27
C ASN A 71 -5.88 10.24 1.09
N GLY A 72 -4.56 10.39 1.22
CA GLY A 72 -3.65 9.27 1.29
C GLY A 72 -2.43 9.58 2.13
N SER A 73 -1.89 8.55 2.75
CA SER A 73 -0.83 8.67 3.76
C SER A 73 0.28 7.66 3.56
N THR A 74 1.45 7.97 4.12
CA THR A 74 2.52 6.97 4.30
C THR A 74 2.12 5.96 5.36
N ARG A 75 2.81 4.82 5.43
CA ARG A 75 2.64 3.86 6.55
C ARG A 75 3.03 4.44 7.91
N GLY A 76 4.05 5.31 7.95
CA GLY A 76 4.66 5.80 9.19
C GLY A 76 5.02 4.68 10.17
N ASP A 77 4.52 4.75 11.39
CA ASP A 77 4.72 3.74 12.44
C ASP A 77 3.74 2.56 12.37
N GLY A 78 2.86 2.55 11.36
CA GLY A 78 1.78 1.58 11.19
C GLY A 78 0.46 1.99 11.82
N THR A 79 0.43 3.00 12.70
CA THR A 79 -0.80 3.57 13.29
C THR A 79 -1.05 5.00 12.80
N THR A 80 0.01 5.77 12.61
CA THR A 80 -0.03 7.15 12.09
C THR A 80 1.00 7.31 11.00
N GLY A 81 0.58 7.92 9.89
CA GLY A 81 1.42 8.28 8.76
C GLY A 81 1.34 9.76 8.43
N GLU A 82 2.16 10.18 7.48
CA GLU A 82 2.18 11.55 6.96
C GLU A 82 1.14 11.70 5.85
N ASP A 83 0.42 12.81 5.83
CA ASP A 83 -0.50 13.16 4.74
C ASP A 83 0.28 13.56 3.49
N ILE A 84 0.33 12.66 2.51
CA ILE A 84 0.99 12.84 1.22
C ILE A 84 -0.02 12.91 0.07
N THR A 85 -1.26 13.32 0.35
CA THR A 85 -2.38 13.32 -0.61
C THR A 85 -2.04 14.06 -1.90
N GLN A 86 -1.41 15.24 -1.82
CA GLN A 86 -1.08 16.03 -3.01
C GLN A 86 -0.02 15.34 -3.89
N ASN A 87 0.98 14.71 -3.26
CA ASN A 87 1.99 13.93 -3.96
C ASN A 87 1.34 12.74 -4.68
N LEU A 88 0.48 11.99 -4.00
CA LEU A 88 -0.21 10.83 -4.56
C LEU A 88 -1.14 11.20 -5.72
N LYS A 89 -1.79 12.37 -5.69
CA LYS A 89 -2.60 12.89 -6.81
C LYS A 89 -1.79 13.10 -8.09
N THR A 90 -0.47 13.19 -8.01
CA THR A 90 0.40 13.36 -9.19
C THR A 90 0.74 12.04 -9.87
N ILE A 91 0.52 10.90 -9.20
CA ILE A 91 0.84 9.58 -9.72
C ILE A 91 -0.26 9.14 -10.70
N ARG A 92 0.07 9.08 -11.98
CA ARG A 92 -0.90 8.78 -13.07
C ARG A 92 -1.65 7.46 -12.91
N ALA A 93 -1.02 6.48 -12.26
CA ALA A 93 -1.63 5.17 -12.02
C ALA A 93 -2.71 5.20 -10.91
N ILE A 94 -2.75 6.25 -10.10
CA ILE A 94 -3.75 6.42 -9.03
C ILE A 94 -4.96 7.16 -9.61
N PRO A 95 -6.14 6.51 -9.71
CA PRO A 95 -7.33 7.19 -10.18
C PRO A 95 -7.87 8.17 -9.13
N LEU A 96 -8.22 9.40 -9.53
CA LEU A 96 -8.86 10.35 -8.61
C LEU A 96 -10.32 9.99 -8.29
N ALA A 97 -10.93 9.15 -9.14
CA ALA A 97 -12.25 8.56 -8.93
C ALA A 97 -12.29 7.13 -9.46
N LEU A 98 -12.89 6.22 -8.70
CA LEU A 98 -13.07 4.82 -9.06
C LEU A 98 -14.16 4.67 -10.13
N ARG A 99 -13.99 3.66 -10.98
CA ARG A 99 -14.96 3.35 -12.05
C ARG A 99 -16.18 2.66 -11.45
N VAL A 100 -17.21 3.45 -11.18
CA VAL A 100 -18.51 3.00 -10.63
C VAL A 100 -19.38 2.22 -11.63
N GLU A 101 -19.09 2.32 -12.93
CA GLU A 101 -19.87 1.65 -13.98
C GLU A 101 -19.69 0.13 -14.00
N ALA A 102 -18.56 -0.37 -13.49
CA ALA A 102 -18.23 -1.79 -13.52
C ALA A 102 -18.72 -2.56 -12.28
N GLN A 103 -18.83 -1.89 -11.12
CA GLN A 103 -19.21 -2.52 -9.85
C GLN A 103 -19.63 -1.45 -8.84
N SER A 104 -20.52 -1.81 -7.90
CA SER A 104 -20.86 -0.94 -6.78
C SER A 104 -19.64 -0.68 -5.90
N VAL A 105 -19.28 0.59 -5.72
CA VAL A 105 -18.15 0.99 -4.88
C VAL A 105 -18.62 1.15 -3.42
N PRO A 106 -17.88 0.63 -2.43
CA PRO A 106 -18.20 0.85 -1.02
C PRO A 106 -18.25 2.34 -0.65
N THR A 107 -19.02 2.69 0.37
CA THR A 107 -19.08 4.07 0.88
C THR A 107 -17.71 4.57 1.35
N LEU A 108 -16.90 3.67 1.90
CA LEU A 108 -15.52 3.91 2.32
C LEU A 108 -14.66 2.72 1.85
N LEU A 109 -13.61 3.00 1.10
CA LEU A 109 -12.63 2.03 0.64
C LEU A 109 -11.22 2.54 0.97
N GLU A 110 -10.46 1.73 1.70
CA GLU A 110 -9.04 1.94 1.96
C GLU A 110 -8.24 0.97 1.09
N VAL A 111 -7.45 1.50 0.16
CA VAL A 111 -6.56 0.71 -0.69
C VAL A 111 -5.14 0.88 -0.18
N ARG A 112 -4.47 -0.24 0.10
CA ARG A 112 -3.07 -0.25 0.55
C ARG A 112 -2.19 -0.83 -0.54
N GLY A 113 -1.03 -0.23 -0.74
CA GLY A 113 -0.09 -0.69 -1.75
C GLY A 113 1.26 0.00 -1.63
N GLU A 114 2.12 -0.28 -2.60
CA GLU A 114 3.47 0.26 -2.64
C GLU A 114 3.60 1.29 -3.76
N VAL A 115 4.13 2.47 -3.45
CA VAL A 115 4.61 3.42 -4.44
C VAL A 115 6.10 3.18 -4.65
N PHE A 116 6.51 3.00 -5.89
CA PHE A 116 7.91 2.75 -6.25
C PHE A 116 8.29 3.49 -7.52
N ILE A 117 9.58 3.63 -7.76
CA ILE A 117 10.15 4.18 -8.99
C ILE A 117 10.72 3.04 -9.84
N ARG A 118 10.47 3.08 -11.14
CA ARG A 118 11.07 2.10 -12.05
C ARG A 118 12.58 2.33 -12.14
N LYS A 119 13.36 1.27 -12.29
CA LYS A 119 14.83 1.35 -12.35
C LYS A 119 15.32 2.35 -13.39
N ASP A 120 14.75 2.34 -14.59
CA ASP A 120 15.16 3.26 -15.66
C ASP A 120 14.84 4.73 -15.35
N ASP A 121 13.71 4.98 -14.68
CA ASP A 121 13.32 6.34 -14.27
C ASP A 121 14.18 6.84 -13.10
N PHE A 122 14.54 5.94 -12.19
CA PHE A 122 15.50 6.23 -11.12
C PHE A 122 16.89 6.57 -11.67
N LEU A 123 17.39 5.82 -12.66
CA LEU A 123 18.67 6.12 -13.31
C LEU A 123 18.65 7.47 -14.03
N LYS A 124 17.55 7.83 -14.70
CA LYS A 124 17.38 9.16 -15.31
C LYS A 124 17.37 10.27 -14.27
N LEU A 125 16.67 10.07 -13.15
CA LEU A 125 16.63 11.03 -12.05
C LEU A 125 18.06 11.31 -11.53
N ASN A 126 18.89 10.28 -11.37
CA ASN A 126 20.26 10.44 -10.89
C ASN A 126 21.17 11.23 -11.84
N ILE A 127 20.85 11.29 -13.15
CA ILE A 127 21.62 12.08 -14.13
C ILE A 127 21.20 13.56 -14.10
N GLN A 128 19.98 13.85 -13.63
CA GLN A 128 19.41 15.19 -13.57
C GLN A 128 19.68 15.91 -12.25
N GLN A 129 20.24 15.20 -11.26
CA GLN A 129 20.76 15.76 -10.01
C GLN A 129 22.23 16.13 -10.15
#